data_AF-A0A2S8US46-F1
#
_entry.id   AF-A0A2S8US46-F1
#
_cell.length_a   1.000
_cell.length_b   1.000
_cell.length_c   1.000
_cell.angle_alpha   90.00
_cell.angle_beta   90.00
_cell.angle_gamma   90.00
#
_symmetry.space_group_name_H-M   'P 1'
#
loop_
_entity.id
_entity.type
_entity.pdbx_description
1 polymer ?
#
loop_
_entity_poly.entity_id
_entity_poly.type
_entity_poly.pdbx_seq_one_letter_code
_entity_poly.pdbx_strand_id
1 'polypeptide(L)'
;MNEELLVQARDWLRQDPDHETRDELAGVITRASAGDEVAIADLEDRFRTRLAFGTAGLRGELGAGSNRMNRVLVAQAAAGFAAYLREKADGGTPTVVIGYDGRRNSRVFATDSAELFAGAGLRAILLPRLLPTPVLAFAVRHFGADAGVMVTASHNPPNDNGYKVYLGGGDQGSQIVAPADAEIAAHIQRTADEGSVSALPRSTDYETAGEEVVEAYIAATAAVAPAPAGTTGMRWVYTAMHGVGWETLSRIVKDAGYPQPFVVDEQLSPDATFRTVSFPNPEEPGAMDLAFARARRVKADFILANDPDADRLAVAVPDAAAADGWRRLTGNEVGLLLGARAARAAAGTPGASLACSLVSSPGLGAVAAHHGLDFHETLTGFKWISRAPGIVFGFEEALGYLVNPESVRDKDGISAAVAILGLAAEARDRGVTLADLLDELGDTYGHFASGQVSVRVEDLAVIGNVMLALRTIPPTHIAGRSITSAEDLLHAAPGQPSGDVLRYRLGDGCRVIVRPSGTEPKLKVYIDARAESSDGARAAVAELEAGVRDLLDERS
;
A
#
# COMPACT_ATOMS: atom_id res chain seq x y z
N MET A 1 4.65 33.19 -23.31
CA MET A 1 3.66 32.79 -22.27
C MET A 1 2.38 32.40 -22.98
N ASN A 2 1.86 31.19 -22.72
CA ASN A 2 0.61 30.72 -23.31
C ASN A 2 -0.58 31.46 -22.65
N GLU A 3 -1.35 32.23 -23.42
CA GLU A 3 -2.51 32.97 -22.92
C GLU A 3 -3.63 32.04 -22.41
N GLU A 4 -3.78 30.87 -23.03
CA GLU A 4 -4.74 29.84 -22.62
C GLU A 4 -4.41 29.29 -21.22
N LEU A 5 -3.12 29.09 -20.92
CA LEU A 5 -2.66 28.62 -19.61
C LEU A 5 -3.00 29.62 -18.50
N LEU A 6 -2.86 30.92 -18.77
CA LEU A 6 -3.27 31.96 -17.80
C LEU A 6 -4.77 32.01 -17.60
N VAL A 7 -5.56 31.80 -18.65
CA VAL A 7 -7.03 31.71 -18.55
C VAL A 7 -7.41 30.52 -17.68
N GLN A 8 -6.86 29.33 -17.97
CA GLN A 8 -7.09 28.12 -17.18
C GLN A 8 -6.72 28.32 -15.70
N ALA A 9 -5.57 28.92 -15.42
CA ALA A 9 -5.12 29.19 -14.06
C ALA A 9 -6.03 30.19 -13.33
N ARG A 10 -6.49 31.26 -14.01
CA ARG A 10 -7.42 32.24 -13.43
C ARG A 10 -8.81 31.65 -13.19
N ASP A 11 -9.26 30.75 -14.05
CA ASP A 11 -10.53 30.04 -13.88
C ASP A 11 -10.47 29.04 -12.72
N TRP A 12 -9.34 28.35 -12.55
CA TRP A 12 -9.06 27.52 -11.37
C TRP A 12 -9.08 28.36 -10.09
N LEU A 13 -8.36 29.49 -10.07
CA LEU A 13 -8.32 30.42 -8.94
C LEU A 13 -9.72 30.90 -8.52
N ARG A 14 -10.62 31.12 -9.48
CA ARG A 14 -11.97 31.65 -9.21
C ARG A 14 -12.86 30.65 -8.48
N GLN A 15 -12.68 29.35 -8.73
CA GLN A 15 -13.49 28.29 -8.15
C GLN A 15 -12.86 27.65 -6.91
N ASP A 16 -11.58 27.90 -6.66
CA ASP A 16 -10.88 27.31 -5.52
C ASP A 16 -11.48 27.80 -4.19
N PRO A 17 -11.97 26.90 -3.32
CA PRO A 17 -12.50 27.27 -2.01
C PRO A 17 -11.40 27.41 -0.95
N ASP A 18 -10.15 27.06 -1.23
CA ASP A 18 -9.04 27.17 -0.28
C ASP A 18 -8.28 28.49 -0.44
N HIS A 19 -8.18 29.27 0.63
CA HIS A 19 -7.40 30.50 0.63
C HIS A 19 -5.90 30.26 0.40
N GLU A 20 -5.33 29.16 0.90
CA GLU A 20 -3.88 28.92 0.79
C GLU A 20 -3.48 28.67 -0.67
N THR A 21 -4.16 27.74 -1.36
CA THR A 21 -3.85 27.44 -2.77
C THR A 21 -4.31 28.56 -3.70
N ARG A 22 -5.29 29.39 -3.32
CA ARG A 22 -5.60 30.62 -4.05
C ARG A 22 -4.48 31.63 -3.99
N ASP A 23 -3.98 31.93 -2.78
CA ASP A 23 -2.93 32.93 -2.60
C ASP A 23 -1.63 32.46 -3.26
N GLU A 24 -1.32 31.16 -3.14
CA GLU A 24 -0.25 30.50 -3.88
C GLU A 24 -0.38 30.75 -5.39
N LEU A 25 -1.51 30.38 -5.99
CA LEU A 25 -1.73 30.48 -7.43
C LEU A 25 -1.77 31.93 -7.92
N ALA A 26 -2.37 32.84 -7.16
CA ALA A 26 -2.39 34.27 -7.50
C ALA A 26 -0.95 34.84 -7.55
N GLY A 27 -0.09 34.44 -6.63
CA GLY A 27 1.32 34.79 -6.62
C GLY A 27 2.06 34.28 -7.86
N VAL A 28 1.85 33.01 -8.22
CA VAL A 28 2.45 32.40 -9.42
C VAL A 28 1.95 33.08 -10.69
N ILE A 29 0.63 33.31 -10.84
CA ILE A 29 0.03 34.01 -11.99
C ILE A 29 0.63 35.41 -12.15
N THR A 30 0.81 36.15 -11.06
CA THR A 30 1.35 37.51 -11.08
C THR A 30 2.79 37.53 -11.59
N ARG A 31 3.64 36.65 -11.06
CA ARG A 31 5.04 36.54 -11.51
C ARG A 31 5.16 36.05 -12.95
N ALA A 32 4.39 35.03 -13.32
CA ALA A 32 4.36 34.53 -14.69
C ALA A 32 3.92 35.60 -15.68
N SER A 33 2.89 36.39 -15.33
CA SER A 33 2.42 37.53 -16.14
C SER A 33 3.47 38.63 -16.30
N ALA A 34 4.43 38.74 -15.37
CA ALA A 34 5.56 39.65 -15.43
C ALA A 34 6.78 39.08 -16.20
N GLY A 35 6.69 37.86 -16.73
CA GLY A 35 7.76 37.22 -17.50
C GLY A 35 8.77 36.42 -16.67
N ASP A 36 8.46 36.07 -15.41
CA ASP A 36 9.30 35.19 -14.60
C ASP A 36 9.27 33.75 -15.15
N GLU A 37 10.40 33.30 -15.70
CA GLU A 37 10.53 31.96 -16.31
C GLU A 37 10.28 30.81 -15.33
N VAL A 38 10.65 30.98 -14.04
CA VAL A 38 10.41 29.95 -13.01
C VAL A 38 8.92 29.84 -12.72
N ALA A 39 8.22 30.98 -12.63
CA ALA A 39 6.78 30.99 -12.43
C ALA A 39 6.00 30.47 -13.65
N ILE A 40 6.52 30.69 -14.86
CA ILE A 40 5.93 30.13 -16.10
C ILE A 40 6.06 28.60 -16.09
N ALA A 41 7.24 28.06 -15.79
CA ALA A 41 7.46 26.62 -15.70
C ALA A 41 6.60 25.98 -14.59
N ASP A 42 6.43 26.65 -13.46
CA ASP A 42 5.55 26.21 -12.36
C ASP A 42 4.07 26.16 -12.79
N LEU A 43 3.57 27.16 -13.51
CA LEU A 43 2.20 27.09 -14.08
C LEU A 43 2.05 25.96 -15.08
N GLU A 44 3.05 25.75 -15.95
CA GLU A 44 3.01 24.66 -16.92
C GLU A 44 2.94 23.31 -16.19
N ASP A 45 3.76 23.06 -15.17
CA ASP A 45 3.72 21.81 -14.41
C ASP A 45 2.37 21.56 -13.70
N ARG A 46 1.72 22.62 -13.21
CA ARG A 46 0.43 22.55 -12.51
C ARG A 46 -0.77 22.27 -13.40
N PHE A 47 -0.72 22.68 -14.67
CA PHE A 47 -1.89 22.71 -15.55
C PHE A 47 -1.72 21.98 -16.88
N ARG A 48 -0.50 21.59 -17.27
CA ARG A 48 -0.24 20.83 -18.50
C ARG A 48 -1.00 19.50 -18.52
N THR A 49 -1.18 18.90 -17.35
CA THR A 49 -1.95 17.66 -17.19
C THR A 49 -2.95 17.80 -16.04
N ARG A 50 -3.82 16.80 -15.93
CA ARG A 50 -4.67 16.57 -14.76
C ARG A 50 -4.10 15.40 -13.98
N LEU A 51 -4.18 15.47 -12.66
CA LEU A 51 -3.87 14.35 -11.80
C LEU A 51 -4.81 13.18 -12.13
N ALA A 52 -4.25 12.08 -12.63
CA ALA A 52 -5.03 10.97 -13.15
C ALA A 52 -5.70 10.18 -12.01
N PHE A 53 -6.98 9.86 -12.19
CA PHE A 53 -7.69 8.89 -11.35
C PHE A 53 -7.51 7.49 -11.95
N GLY A 54 -7.16 6.50 -11.13
CA GLY A 54 -7.06 5.11 -11.55
C GLY A 54 -7.30 4.14 -10.41
N THR A 55 -6.86 2.89 -10.57
CA THR A 55 -7.06 1.85 -9.53
C THR A 55 -6.49 2.17 -8.14
N ALA A 56 -5.52 3.08 -8.03
CA ALA A 56 -4.96 3.55 -6.76
C ALA A 56 -5.65 4.81 -6.20
N GLY A 57 -6.71 5.27 -6.88
CA GLY A 57 -7.36 6.55 -6.61
C GLY A 57 -6.59 7.75 -7.15
N LEU A 58 -6.72 8.91 -6.49
CA LEU A 58 -5.87 10.08 -6.74
C LEU A 58 -4.67 10.05 -5.79
N ARG A 59 -3.52 10.48 -6.27
CA ARG A 59 -2.34 10.70 -5.42
C ARG A 59 -1.42 11.72 -6.05
N GLY A 60 -0.99 12.70 -5.29
CA GLY A 60 -0.05 13.71 -5.76
C GLY A 60 0.28 14.73 -4.70
N GLU A 61 1.21 15.62 -5.07
CA GLU A 61 1.62 16.73 -4.24
C GLU A 61 0.45 17.70 -3.97
N LEU A 62 0.38 18.22 -2.76
CA LEU A 62 -0.55 19.30 -2.38
C LEU A 62 -0.16 20.61 -3.09
N GLY A 63 -1.16 21.31 -3.62
CA GLY A 63 -0.96 22.64 -4.20
C GLY A 63 -2.06 23.04 -5.17
N ALA A 64 -2.02 24.28 -5.65
CA ALA A 64 -2.96 24.74 -6.66
C ALA A 64 -2.71 24.12 -8.05
N GLY A 65 -3.80 23.87 -8.79
CA GLY A 65 -3.77 23.40 -10.19
C GLY A 65 -4.39 22.02 -10.42
N SER A 66 -4.61 21.67 -11.68
CA SER A 66 -5.23 20.39 -12.07
C SER A 66 -4.33 19.18 -11.87
N ASN A 67 -3.02 19.37 -11.82
CA ASN A 67 -2.00 18.35 -11.57
C ASN A 67 -1.52 18.32 -10.10
N ARG A 68 -2.38 18.73 -9.16
CA ARG A 68 -2.09 18.76 -7.72
C ARG A 68 -3.29 18.33 -6.89
N MET A 69 -3.04 17.78 -5.71
CA MET A 69 -4.08 17.50 -4.72
C MET A 69 -4.53 18.81 -4.06
N ASN A 70 -5.81 19.15 -4.21
CA ASN A 70 -6.44 20.32 -3.60
C ASN A 70 -7.97 20.13 -3.52
N ARG A 71 -8.65 21.10 -2.90
CA ARG A 71 -10.09 21.04 -2.66
C ARG A 71 -10.91 21.06 -3.96
N VAL A 72 -10.44 21.71 -5.03
CA VAL A 72 -11.12 21.68 -6.35
C VAL A 72 -11.08 20.28 -6.95
N LEU A 73 -9.90 19.65 -6.98
CA LEU A 73 -9.73 18.31 -7.52
C LEU A 73 -10.52 17.28 -6.71
N VAL A 74 -10.48 17.38 -5.37
CA VAL A 74 -11.25 16.52 -4.46
C VAL A 74 -12.75 16.72 -4.64
N ALA A 75 -13.22 17.95 -4.82
CA ALA A 75 -14.64 18.22 -5.04
C ALA A 75 -15.15 17.61 -6.35
N GLN A 76 -14.37 17.73 -7.43
CA GLN A 76 -14.66 17.08 -8.72
C GLN A 76 -14.64 15.55 -8.58
N ALA A 77 -13.70 15.01 -7.80
CA ALA A 77 -13.60 13.58 -7.55
C ALA A 77 -14.81 13.04 -6.77
N ALA A 78 -15.21 13.72 -5.70
CA ALA A 78 -16.35 13.33 -4.88
C ALA A 78 -17.67 13.43 -5.66
N ALA A 79 -17.91 14.53 -6.39
CA ALA A 79 -19.13 14.69 -7.18
C ALA A 79 -19.20 13.70 -8.36
N GLY A 80 -18.09 13.48 -9.07
CA GLY A 80 -18.02 12.46 -10.11
C GLY A 80 -18.27 11.05 -9.56
N PHE A 81 -17.68 10.72 -8.40
CA PHE A 81 -17.91 9.44 -7.77
C PHE A 81 -19.35 9.28 -7.25
N ALA A 82 -19.96 10.34 -6.73
CA ALA A 82 -21.37 10.35 -6.34
C ALA A 82 -22.28 10.05 -7.53
N ALA A 83 -22.01 10.67 -8.69
CA ALA A 83 -22.76 10.43 -9.92
C ALA A 83 -22.62 8.97 -10.40
N TYR A 84 -21.42 8.41 -10.33
CA TYR A 84 -21.18 6.99 -10.62
C TYR A 84 -22.00 6.07 -9.72
N LEU A 85 -21.96 6.28 -8.40
CA LEU A 85 -22.69 5.45 -7.45
C LEU A 85 -24.22 5.56 -7.64
N ARG A 86 -24.73 6.76 -7.91
CA ARG A 86 -26.15 6.97 -8.21
C ARG A 86 -26.59 6.25 -9.48
N GLU A 87 -25.74 6.20 -10.50
CA GLU A 87 -26.01 5.47 -11.72
C GLU A 87 -26.09 3.95 -11.46
N LYS A 88 -25.25 3.42 -10.56
CA LYS A 88 -25.20 1.98 -10.22
C LYS A 88 -26.24 1.53 -9.19
N ALA A 89 -26.87 2.44 -8.46
CA ALA A 89 -27.70 2.08 -7.29
C ALA A 89 -29.12 1.61 -7.61
N ASP A 90 -29.51 1.47 -8.89
CA ASP A 90 -30.84 0.99 -9.33
C ASP A 90 -32.03 1.64 -8.59
N GLY A 91 -31.90 2.93 -8.25
CA GLY A 91 -32.93 3.71 -7.52
C GLY A 91 -32.81 3.68 -6.00
N GLY A 92 -31.87 2.92 -5.44
CA GLY A 92 -31.47 3.00 -4.03
C GLY A 92 -30.69 4.28 -3.70
N THR A 93 -30.53 4.56 -2.40
CA THR A 93 -29.66 5.64 -1.91
C THR A 93 -28.30 5.04 -1.56
N PRO A 94 -27.23 5.32 -2.33
CA PRO A 94 -25.92 4.77 -2.02
C PRO A 94 -25.42 5.25 -0.66
N THR A 95 -24.77 4.36 0.08
CA THR A 95 -24.07 4.66 1.33
C THR A 95 -22.56 4.70 1.10
N VAL A 96 -21.90 5.75 1.57
CA VAL A 96 -20.44 5.94 1.43
C VAL A 96 -19.82 6.21 2.80
N VAL A 97 -18.77 5.45 3.13
CA VAL A 97 -17.98 5.67 4.35
C VAL A 97 -16.70 6.42 4.00
N ILE A 98 -16.38 7.47 4.77
CA ILE A 98 -15.23 8.34 4.52
C ILE A 98 -14.30 8.31 5.74
N GLY A 99 -13.02 8.07 5.51
CA GLY A 99 -11.97 8.02 6.53
C GLY A 99 -10.76 8.82 6.09
N TYR A 100 -9.89 9.16 7.03
CA TYR A 100 -8.76 10.04 6.79
C TYR A 100 -7.63 9.81 7.79
N ASP A 101 -6.39 9.98 7.32
CA ASP A 101 -5.18 9.89 8.14
C ASP A 101 -4.74 11.27 8.68
N GLY A 102 -3.56 11.29 9.32
CA GLY A 102 -2.95 12.47 9.92
C GLY A 102 -2.27 13.46 8.98
N ARG A 103 -2.33 13.29 7.64
CA ARG A 103 -1.65 14.20 6.70
C ARG A 103 -2.33 15.57 6.61
N ARG A 104 -1.56 16.55 6.13
CA ARG A 104 -2.08 17.91 5.88
C ARG A 104 -3.27 17.83 4.92
N ASN A 105 -4.34 18.54 5.27
CA ASN A 105 -5.61 18.58 4.54
C ASN A 105 -6.42 17.27 4.46
N SER A 106 -5.97 16.15 5.06
CA SER A 106 -6.75 14.90 5.01
C SER A 106 -8.15 15.05 5.59
N ARG A 107 -8.28 15.72 6.75
CA ARG A 107 -9.59 16.04 7.34
C ARG A 107 -10.42 16.98 6.47
N VAL A 108 -9.79 17.97 5.84
CA VAL A 108 -10.47 18.96 4.98
C VAL A 108 -11.09 18.25 3.78
N PHE A 109 -10.30 17.42 3.09
CA PHE A 109 -10.75 16.65 1.94
C PHE A 109 -11.83 15.62 2.32
N ALA A 110 -11.71 14.95 3.46
CA ALA A 110 -12.74 14.02 3.93
C ALA A 110 -14.06 14.72 4.25
N THR A 111 -14.01 15.90 4.86
CA THR A 111 -15.19 16.72 5.17
C THR A 111 -15.84 17.25 3.88
N ASP A 112 -15.04 17.78 2.95
CA ASP A 112 -15.52 18.22 1.64
C ASP A 112 -16.25 17.08 0.91
N SER A 113 -15.67 15.88 0.90
CA SER A 113 -16.30 14.70 0.31
C SER A 113 -17.60 14.32 0.99
N ALA A 114 -17.65 14.28 2.33
CA ALA A 114 -18.86 13.94 3.07
C ALA A 114 -20.01 14.92 2.73
N GLU A 115 -19.70 16.22 2.67
CA GLU A 115 -20.69 17.24 2.33
C GLU A 115 -21.18 17.15 0.89
N LEU A 116 -20.28 16.84 -0.06
CA LEU A 116 -20.63 16.68 -1.47
C LEU A 116 -21.44 15.40 -1.71
N PHE A 117 -21.10 14.30 -1.05
CA PHE A 117 -21.89 13.07 -1.11
C PHE A 117 -23.29 13.29 -0.54
N ALA A 118 -23.41 13.93 0.62
CA ALA A 118 -24.70 14.26 1.22
C ALA A 118 -25.49 15.24 0.34
N GLY A 119 -24.85 16.27 -0.22
CA GLY A 119 -25.46 17.21 -1.15
C GLY A 119 -25.95 16.56 -2.45
N ALA A 120 -25.26 15.52 -2.93
CA ALA A 120 -25.68 14.69 -4.05
C ALA A 120 -26.78 13.67 -3.69
N GLY A 121 -27.24 13.65 -2.43
CA GLY A 121 -28.30 12.78 -1.95
C GLY A 121 -27.85 11.33 -1.73
N LEU A 122 -26.59 11.11 -1.34
CA LEU A 122 -26.09 9.84 -0.82
C LEU A 122 -26.11 9.87 0.71
N ARG A 123 -26.15 8.70 1.34
CA ARG A 123 -25.90 8.57 2.79
C ARG A 123 -24.39 8.59 3.04
N ALA A 124 -23.86 9.74 3.45
CA ALA A 124 -22.45 9.88 3.78
C ALA A 124 -22.20 9.62 5.27
N ILE A 125 -21.20 8.79 5.58
CA ILE A 125 -20.77 8.46 6.94
C ILE A 125 -19.28 8.79 7.09
N LEU A 126 -18.97 9.87 7.81
CA LEU A 126 -17.60 10.24 8.16
C LEU A 126 -17.13 9.48 9.41
N LEU A 127 -15.95 8.86 9.36
CA LEU A 127 -15.35 8.23 10.53
C LEU A 127 -15.00 9.29 11.61
N PRO A 128 -15.09 8.95 12.92
CA PRO A 128 -15.13 9.94 13.99
C PRO A 128 -13.85 10.73 14.19
N ARG A 129 -12.70 10.19 13.76
CA ARG A 129 -11.37 10.77 13.99
C ARG A 129 -10.34 10.22 13.00
N LEU A 130 -9.09 10.64 13.19
CA LEU A 130 -7.93 10.09 12.48
C LEU A 130 -7.85 8.59 12.75
N LEU A 131 -7.98 7.76 11.71
CA LEU A 131 -8.03 6.31 11.85
C LEU A 131 -7.23 5.61 10.76
N PRO A 132 -6.66 4.42 11.06
CA PRO A 132 -5.96 3.60 10.08
C PRO A 132 -6.81 3.26 8.84
N THR A 133 -6.15 3.14 7.69
CA THR A 133 -6.75 2.60 6.45
C THR A 133 -7.51 1.29 6.67
N PRO A 134 -7.00 0.28 7.41
CA PRO A 134 -7.76 -0.96 7.64
C PRO A 134 -9.07 -0.77 8.41
N VAL A 135 -9.20 0.27 9.24
CA VAL A 135 -10.48 0.58 9.92
C VAL A 135 -11.53 1.05 8.92
N LEU A 136 -11.15 1.86 7.93
CA LEU A 136 -12.06 2.23 6.85
C LEU A 136 -12.44 1.03 5.98
N ALA A 137 -11.46 0.21 5.58
CA ALA A 137 -11.74 -0.98 4.78
C ALA A 137 -12.67 -1.96 5.51
N PHE A 138 -12.53 -2.09 6.83
CA PHE A 138 -13.49 -2.80 7.68
C PHE A 138 -14.87 -2.12 7.71
N ALA A 139 -14.91 -0.80 7.89
CA ALA A 139 -16.15 -0.04 8.04
C ALA A 139 -17.06 -0.14 6.80
N VAL A 140 -16.51 -0.20 5.59
CA VAL A 140 -17.29 -0.42 4.36
C VAL A 140 -18.14 -1.69 4.47
N ARG A 141 -17.54 -2.79 4.96
CA ARG A 141 -18.24 -4.06 5.16
C ARG A 141 -19.17 -4.02 6.35
N HIS A 142 -18.72 -3.41 7.45
CA HIS A 142 -19.48 -3.29 8.70
C HIS A 142 -20.82 -2.57 8.50
N PHE A 143 -20.81 -1.47 7.74
CA PHE A 143 -22.01 -0.70 7.44
C PHE A 143 -22.81 -1.23 6.24
N GLY A 144 -22.30 -2.26 5.54
CA GLY A 144 -22.86 -2.70 4.26
C GLY A 144 -22.88 -1.56 3.22
N ALA A 145 -21.88 -0.68 3.27
CA ALA A 145 -21.82 0.50 2.42
C ALA A 145 -21.49 0.12 0.97
N ASP A 146 -22.01 0.90 0.01
CA ASP A 146 -21.74 0.73 -1.41
C ASP A 146 -20.33 1.16 -1.79
N ALA A 147 -19.73 2.07 -1.02
CA ALA A 147 -18.39 2.55 -1.25
C ALA A 147 -17.66 3.04 0.01
N GLY A 148 -16.34 3.14 -0.12
CA GLY A 148 -15.46 3.77 0.86
C GLY A 148 -14.48 4.75 0.21
N VAL A 149 -14.13 5.81 0.94
CA VAL A 149 -13.09 6.77 0.56
C VAL A 149 -12.09 6.92 1.71
N MET A 150 -10.83 6.53 1.49
CA MET A 150 -9.75 6.79 2.43
C MET A 150 -8.88 7.93 1.91
N VAL A 151 -8.87 9.05 2.64
CA VAL A 151 -8.00 10.19 2.35
C VAL A 151 -6.64 9.96 3.01
N THR A 152 -5.67 9.57 2.19
CA THR A 152 -4.28 9.31 2.60
C THR A 152 -3.39 9.11 1.37
N ALA A 153 -2.12 9.47 1.48
CA ALA A 153 -1.06 9.05 0.55
C ALA A 153 -0.19 7.89 1.09
N SER A 154 -0.63 7.18 2.14
CA SER A 154 0.11 6.08 2.76
C SER A 154 1.51 6.52 3.22
N HIS A 155 2.57 5.96 2.65
CA HIS A 155 3.97 6.22 2.98
C HIS A 155 4.64 7.29 2.10
N ASN A 156 3.90 7.97 1.22
CA ASN A 156 4.44 9.04 0.37
C ASN A 156 5.04 10.22 1.17
N PRO A 157 5.80 11.13 0.53
CA PRO A 157 6.38 12.30 1.19
C PRO A 157 5.37 13.18 1.95
N PRO A 158 5.81 14.04 2.89
CA PRO A 158 4.95 14.91 3.69
C PRO A 158 3.99 15.80 2.89
N ASN A 159 4.44 16.29 1.72
CA ASN A 159 3.67 17.20 0.90
C ASN A 159 2.62 16.50 0.02
N ASP A 160 2.58 15.16 0.00
CA ASP A 160 1.62 14.39 -0.77
C ASP A 160 0.34 14.10 0.04
N ASN A 161 -0.78 14.10 -0.66
CA ASN A 161 -2.03 13.51 -0.17
C ASN A 161 -2.64 12.60 -1.25
N GLY A 162 -3.71 11.89 -0.91
CA GLY A 162 -4.34 10.93 -1.81
C GLY A 162 -5.78 10.65 -1.45
N TYR A 163 -6.46 9.95 -2.36
CA TYR A 163 -7.89 9.69 -2.31
C TYR A 163 -8.15 8.28 -2.82
N LYS A 164 -8.06 7.28 -1.94
CA LYS A 164 -8.26 5.86 -2.27
C LYS A 164 -9.76 5.53 -2.27
N VAL A 165 -10.21 4.72 -3.23
CA VAL A 165 -11.62 4.33 -3.38
C VAL A 165 -11.81 2.82 -3.25
N TYR A 166 -12.87 2.44 -2.53
CA TYR A 166 -13.31 1.08 -2.30
C TYR A 166 -14.75 0.92 -2.76
N LEU A 167 -15.10 -0.26 -3.28
CA LEU A 167 -16.49 -0.60 -3.62
C LEU A 167 -16.98 -1.75 -2.74
N GLY A 168 -18.21 -1.62 -2.26
CA GLY A 168 -18.92 -2.61 -1.47
C GLY A 168 -19.67 -3.63 -2.32
N GLY A 169 -20.73 -4.22 -1.76
CA GLY A 169 -21.57 -5.19 -2.48
C GLY A 169 -20.77 -6.33 -3.11
N GLY A 170 -20.83 -6.44 -4.45
CA GLY A 170 -20.10 -7.46 -5.21
C GLY A 170 -18.58 -7.39 -5.06
N ASP A 171 -18.03 -6.20 -4.80
CA ASP A 171 -16.60 -5.98 -4.58
C ASP A 171 -16.16 -6.18 -3.13
N GLN A 172 -17.11 -6.42 -2.22
CA GLN A 172 -16.86 -6.86 -0.85
C GLN A 172 -16.01 -5.88 0.00
N GLY A 173 -15.94 -4.60 -0.38
CA GLY A 173 -15.14 -3.58 0.29
C GLY A 173 -13.68 -3.55 -0.19
N SER A 174 -13.40 -4.07 -1.38
CA SER A 174 -12.05 -4.09 -1.96
C SER A 174 -11.75 -2.79 -2.73
N GLN A 175 -10.46 -2.48 -2.92
CA GLN A 175 -10.05 -1.41 -3.82
C GLN A 175 -10.54 -1.65 -5.25
N ILE A 176 -10.79 -0.58 -6.00
CA ILE A 176 -11.33 -0.63 -7.36
C ILE A 176 -10.38 -1.26 -8.39
N VAL A 177 -10.98 -1.90 -9.39
CA VAL A 177 -10.34 -2.48 -10.58
C VAL A 177 -11.11 -2.07 -11.84
N ALA A 178 -10.55 -2.35 -13.01
CA ALA A 178 -11.26 -2.16 -14.28
C ALA A 178 -12.54 -3.02 -14.35
N PRO A 179 -13.64 -2.51 -14.96
CA PRO A 179 -13.75 -1.20 -15.64
C PRO A 179 -14.14 -0.02 -14.72
N ALA A 180 -14.39 -0.27 -13.43
CA ALA A 180 -14.95 0.73 -12.51
C ALA A 180 -14.05 1.97 -12.36
N ASP A 181 -12.73 1.82 -12.37
CA ASP A 181 -11.78 2.93 -12.30
C ASP A 181 -11.92 3.91 -13.48
N ALA A 182 -12.03 3.39 -14.71
CA ALA A 182 -12.22 4.19 -15.91
C ALA A 182 -13.63 4.83 -15.96
N GLU A 183 -14.66 4.10 -15.52
CA GLU A 183 -16.01 4.64 -15.40
C GLU A 183 -16.03 5.82 -14.43
N ILE A 184 -15.49 5.66 -13.22
CA ILE A 184 -15.40 6.74 -12.23
C ILE A 184 -14.59 7.92 -12.78
N ALA A 185 -13.43 7.67 -13.40
CA ALA A 185 -12.62 8.73 -14.00
C ALA A 185 -13.41 9.54 -15.05
N ALA A 186 -14.24 8.88 -15.87
CA ALA A 186 -15.09 9.55 -16.85
C ALA A 186 -16.16 10.43 -16.19
N HIS A 187 -16.76 10.00 -15.07
CA HIS A 187 -17.68 10.86 -14.30
C HIS A 187 -16.97 12.07 -13.68
N ILE A 188 -15.75 11.89 -13.17
CA ILE A 188 -14.93 12.98 -12.63
C ILE A 188 -14.62 14.00 -13.73
N GLN A 189 -14.25 13.53 -14.91
CA GLN A 189 -13.96 14.41 -16.04
C GLN A 189 -15.20 15.18 -16.49
N ARG A 190 -16.36 14.51 -16.63
CA ARG A 190 -17.64 15.19 -16.91
C ARG A 190 -17.96 16.28 -15.90
N THR A 191 -17.80 15.97 -14.61
CA THR A 191 -18.02 16.95 -13.53
C THR A 191 -17.08 18.16 -13.66
N ALA A 192 -15.83 17.94 -14.03
CA ALA A 192 -14.86 19.01 -14.24
C ALA A 192 -15.18 19.88 -15.47
N ASP A 193 -15.77 19.30 -16.51
CA ASP A 193 -16.11 19.99 -17.76
C ASP A 193 -17.46 20.74 -17.69
N GLU A 194 -18.42 20.25 -16.91
CA GLU A 194 -19.79 20.77 -16.85
C GLU A 194 -19.93 22.08 -16.04
N GLY A 195 -19.06 22.35 -15.06
CA GLY A 195 -19.19 23.56 -14.26
C GLY A 195 -18.17 23.75 -13.14
N SER A 196 -18.37 24.85 -12.40
CA SER A 196 -17.54 25.22 -11.27
C SER A 196 -17.88 24.39 -10.03
N VAL A 197 -16.85 24.01 -9.26
CA VAL A 197 -17.05 23.31 -7.97
C VAL A 197 -17.89 24.10 -6.96
N SER A 198 -17.97 25.43 -7.11
CA SER A 198 -18.82 26.30 -6.29
C SER A 198 -20.32 26.09 -6.50
N ALA A 199 -20.71 25.45 -7.61
CA ALA A 199 -22.10 25.14 -7.93
C ALA A 199 -22.51 23.72 -7.50
N LEU A 200 -21.57 22.89 -7.05
CA LEU A 200 -21.86 21.53 -6.61
C LEU A 200 -22.70 21.57 -5.32
N PRO A 201 -23.76 20.76 -5.21
CA PRO A 201 -24.58 20.73 -4.01
C PRO A 201 -23.77 20.19 -2.83
N ARG A 202 -23.86 20.87 -1.68
CA ARG A 202 -23.24 20.48 -0.43
C ARG A 202 -24.29 20.44 0.67
N SER A 203 -24.17 19.49 1.58
CA SER A 203 -25.03 19.39 2.76
C SER A 203 -24.19 19.01 3.98
N THR A 204 -24.42 19.66 5.11
CA THR A 204 -23.84 19.26 6.40
C THR A 204 -24.62 18.12 7.07
N ASP A 205 -25.70 17.65 6.43
CA ASP A 205 -26.52 16.51 6.89
C ASP A 205 -25.86 15.18 6.48
N TYR A 206 -24.63 14.98 6.95
CA TYR A 206 -23.92 13.71 6.86
C TYR A 206 -23.75 13.11 8.27
N GLU A 207 -23.64 11.79 8.35
CA GLU A 207 -23.45 11.08 9.61
C GLU A 207 -21.99 11.13 10.03
N THR A 208 -21.72 11.25 11.32
CA THR A 208 -20.42 10.86 11.90
C THR A 208 -20.61 9.51 12.58
N ALA A 209 -19.85 8.49 12.17
CA ALA A 209 -19.91 7.18 12.79
C ALA A 209 -19.54 7.29 14.27
N GLY A 210 -20.22 6.53 15.15
CA GLY A 210 -19.80 6.42 16.54
C GLY A 210 -18.58 5.51 16.68
N GLU A 211 -18.01 5.44 17.88
CA GLU A 211 -16.83 4.60 18.14
C GLU A 211 -17.14 3.10 18.01
N GLU A 212 -18.40 2.66 17.94
CA GLU A 212 -18.79 1.25 17.83
C GLU A 212 -18.17 0.54 16.63
N VAL A 213 -17.94 1.23 15.50
CA VAL A 213 -17.25 0.64 14.34
C VAL A 213 -15.77 0.37 14.65
N VAL A 214 -15.15 1.25 15.43
CA VAL A 214 -13.76 1.09 15.88
C VAL A 214 -13.67 -0.03 16.92
N GLU A 215 -14.62 -0.10 17.86
CA GLU A 215 -14.72 -1.20 18.82
C GLU A 215 -14.90 -2.56 18.12
N ALA A 216 -15.76 -2.62 17.11
CA ALA A 216 -15.98 -3.84 16.33
C ALA A 216 -14.72 -4.27 15.58
N TYR A 217 -13.98 -3.33 14.99
CA TYR A 217 -12.68 -3.61 14.37
C TYR A 217 -11.67 -4.13 15.41
N ILE A 218 -11.56 -3.45 16.55
CA ILE A 218 -10.64 -3.84 17.64
C ILE A 218 -10.91 -5.28 18.09
N ALA A 219 -12.18 -5.61 18.34
CA ALA A 219 -12.58 -6.95 18.78
C ALA A 219 -12.27 -8.02 17.71
N ALA A 220 -12.60 -7.75 16.44
CA ALA A 220 -12.32 -8.67 15.33
C ALA A 220 -10.81 -8.89 15.14
N THR A 221 -10.01 -7.84 15.25
CA THR A 221 -8.55 -7.91 15.09
C THR A 221 -7.86 -8.55 16.29
N ALA A 222 -8.32 -8.30 17.52
CA ALA A 222 -7.79 -8.97 18.71
C ALA A 222 -7.98 -10.50 18.65
N ALA A 223 -9.05 -10.97 18.01
CA ALA A 223 -9.34 -12.39 17.82
C ALA A 223 -8.43 -13.09 16.80
N VAL A 224 -7.63 -12.37 16.01
CA VAL A 224 -6.71 -12.95 15.01
C VAL A 224 -5.62 -13.82 15.66
N ALA A 225 -5.12 -13.38 16.82
CA ALA A 225 -4.16 -14.16 17.59
C ALA A 225 -4.23 -13.76 19.08
N PRO A 226 -5.21 -14.28 19.85
CA PRO A 226 -5.25 -14.05 21.29
C PRO A 226 -3.97 -14.53 21.97
N ALA A 227 -3.52 -13.80 22.99
CA ALA A 227 -2.32 -14.14 23.72
C ALA A 227 -2.47 -15.49 24.43
N PRO A 228 -1.50 -16.42 24.28
CA PRO A 228 -1.48 -17.63 25.09
C PRO A 228 -1.18 -17.29 26.56
N ALA A 229 -1.41 -18.25 27.46
CA ALA A 229 -0.95 -18.13 28.83
C ALA A 229 0.59 -17.95 28.84
N GLY A 230 1.10 -17.01 29.65
CA GLY A 230 2.56 -16.86 29.83
C GLY A 230 3.27 -15.83 28.93
N THR A 231 2.56 -14.98 28.18
CA THR A 231 3.16 -13.82 27.47
C THR A 231 3.79 -12.77 28.39
N THR A 232 3.67 -12.94 29.71
CA THR A 232 4.26 -12.08 30.73
C THR A 232 5.79 -11.99 30.56
N GLY A 233 6.29 -10.78 30.35
CA GLY A 233 7.71 -10.50 30.18
C GLY A 233 8.21 -10.51 28.73
N MET A 234 7.35 -10.69 27.73
CA MET A 234 7.69 -10.41 26.34
C MET A 234 7.97 -8.90 26.17
N ARG A 235 9.13 -8.55 25.61
CA ARG A 235 9.60 -7.16 25.47
C ARG A 235 9.67 -6.84 24.00
N TRP A 236 8.86 -5.90 23.53
CA TRP A 236 8.87 -5.54 22.11
C TRP A 236 8.75 -4.03 21.96
N VAL A 237 9.25 -3.52 20.83
CA VAL A 237 9.19 -2.09 20.51
C VAL A 237 8.16 -1.84 19.43
N TYR A 238 7.47 -0.71 19.56
CA TYR A 238 6.54 -0.23 18.55
C TYR A 238 6.84 1.20 18.12
N THR A 239 6.74 1.47 16.82
CA THR A 239 6.66 2.83 16.26
C THR A 239 5.50 2.94 15.28
N ALA A 240 4.78 4.05 15.36
CA ALA A 240 3.74 4.41 14.41
C ALA A 240 4.27 5.26 13.24
N MET A 241 5.57 5.64 13.26
CA MET A 241 6.20 6.49 12.25
C MET A 241 5.44 7.80 11.97
N HIS A 242 5.00 8.46 13.05
CA HIS A 242 4.10 9.64 13.03
C HIS A 242 2.73 9.40 12.40
N GLY A 243 2.30 8.14 12.36
CA GLY A 243 1.04 7.68 11.81
C GLY A 243 -0.09 7.57 12.82
N VAL A 244 -1.22 7.09 12.31
CA VAL A 244 -2.49 6.94 13.06
C VAL A 244 -2.66 5.54 13.69
N GLY A 245 -1.67 4.66 13.60
CA GLY A 245 -1.77 3.26 14.03
C GLY A 245 -1.82 3.04 15.55
N TRP A 246 -1.16 3.90 16.34
CA TRP A 246 -0.88 3.62 17.75
C TRP A 246 -2.11 3.42 18.61
N GLU A 247 -3.08 4.34 18.55
CA GLU A 247 -4.23 4.31 19.44
C GLU A 247 -5.06 3.04 19.23
N THR A 248 -5.28 2.66 17.98
CA THR A 248 -6.00 1.44 17.61
C THR A 248 -5.21 0.19 18.01
N LEU A 249 -3.91 0.12 17.68
CA LEU A 249 -3.07 -1.04 18.01
C LEU A 249 -2.96 -1.24 19.53
N SER A 250 -2.75 -0.19 20.32
CA SER A 250 -2.60 -0.30 21.77
C SER A 250 -3.83 -0.93 22.43
N ARG A 251 -5.03 -0.59 21.96
CA ARG A 251 -6.28 -1.15 22.45
C ARG A 251 -6.45 -2.61 22.05
N ILE A 252 -6.13 -2.95 20.79
CA ILE A 252 -6.11 -4.32 20.30
C ILE A 252 -5.13 -5.20 21.08
N VAL A 253 -3.91 -4.71 21.34
CA VAL A 253 -2.89 -5.42 22.13
C VAL A 253 -3.41 -5.73 23.53
N LYS A 254 -4.10 -4.77 24.15
CA LYS A 254 -4.74 -4.95 25.46
C LYS A 254 -5.85 -6.00 25.41
N ASP A 255 -6.76 -5.91 24.44
CA ASP A 255 -7.91 -6.80 24.33
C ASP A 255 -7.51 -8.23 23.92
N ALA A 256 -6.46 -8.37 23.12
CA ALA A 256 -5.83 -9.65 22.79
C ALA A 256 -5.03 -10.25 23.95
N GLY A 257 -4.76 -9.49 25.03
CA GLY A 257 -4.08 -9.97 26.23
C GLY A 257 -2.54 -9.96 26.19
N TYR A 258 -1.93 -9.20 25.28
CA TYR A 258 -0.48 -9.04 25.20
C TYR A 258 0.03 -7.90 26.10
N PRO A 259 1.30 -7.95 26.57
CA PRO A 259 1.92 -6.78 27.19
C PRO A 259 2.04 -5.62 26.20
N GLN A 260 1.81 -4.41 26.68
CA GLN A 260 2.03 -3.19 25.90
C GLN A 260 3.50 -3.06 25.46
N PRO A 261 3.76 -2.50 24.27
CA PRO A 261 5.12 -2.32 23.78
C PRO A 261 5.86 -1.22 24.52
N PHE A 262 7.19 -1.25 24.40
CA PHE A 262 8.00 -0.06 24.58
C PHE A 262 7.90 0.80 23.32
N VAL A 263 7.23 1.94 23.43
CA VAL A 263 7.04 2.85 22.30
C VAL A 263 8.29 3.67 21.98
N VAL A 264 8.39 4.11 20.73
CA VAL A 264 9.27 5.19 20.27
C VAL A 264 8.52 6.51 20.40
N ASP A 265 8.71 7.22 21.52
CA ASP A 265 7.96 8.42 21.88
C ASP A 265 8.04 9.51 20.79
N GLU A 266 9.20 9.64 20.14
CA GLU A 266 9.47 10.64 19.11
C GLU A 266 8.65 10.44 17.82
N GLN A 267 8.11 9.24 17.59
CA GLN A 267 7.38 8.83 16.38
C GLN A 267 5.95 8.34 16.67
N LEU A 268 5.46 8.49 17.91
CA LEU A 268 4.24 7.83 18.35
C LEU A 268 2.95 8.55 17.92
N SER A 269 2.95 9.88 18.00
CA SER A 269 1.78 10.71 17.70
C SER A 269 1.71 11.09 16.23
N PRO A 270 0.51 11.22 15.64
CA PRO A 270 0.36 11.72 14.28
C PRO A 270 1.05 13.07 14.07
N ASP A 271 1.92 13.17 13.06
CA ASP A 271 2.60 14.40 12.63
C ASP A 271 2.77 14.40 11.11
N ALA A 272 2.04 15.29 10.43
CA ALA A 272 2.02 15.42 8.98
C ALA A 272 3.38 15.78 8.35
N THR A 273 4.33 16.26 9.14
CA THR A 273 5.68 16.62 8.66
C THR A 273 6.64 15.44 8.60
N PHE A 274 6.30 14.32 9.26
CA PHE A 274 7.17 13.14 9.37
C PHE A 274 8.60 13.46 9.86
N ARG A 275 8.75 14.48 10.72
CA ARG A 275 10.01 15.19 11.05
C ARG A 275 11.25 14.37 11.42
N THR A 276 11.11 13.09 11.77
CA THR A 276 12.24 12.22 12.14
C THR A 276 12.75 11.33 11.00
N VAL A 277 12.06 11.32 9.86
CA VAL A 277 12.38 10.45 8.71
C VAL A 277 12.36 11.26 7.42
N SER A 278 13.23 10.93 6.48
CA SER A 278 13.22 11.54 5.14
C SER A 278 12.01 11.09 4.32
N PHE A 279 11.58 9.85 4.55
CA PHE A 279 10.46 9.23 3.86
C PHE A 279 9.79 8.22 4.83
N PRO A 280 8.47 8.32 5.08
CA PRO A 280 7.80 7.57 6.13
C PRO A 280 7.41 6.15 5.65
N ASN A 281 8.39 5.40 5.15
CA ASN A 281 8.26 3.99 4.82
C ASN A 281 9.29 3.20 5.66
N PRO A 282 8.86 2.20 6.44
CA PRO A 282 9.77 1.35 7.22
C PRO A 282 10.85 0.61 6.40
N GLU A 283 10.72 0.56 5.08
CA GLU A 283 11.74 -0.02 4.20
C GLU A 283 12.95 0.89 3.97
N GLU A 284 12.78 2.20 4.16
CA GLU A 284 13.79 3.19 3.80
C GLU A 284 14.93 3.23 4.81
N PRO A 285 16.18 3.42 4.33
CA PRO A 285 17.33 3.64 5.21
C PRO A 285 17.06 4.79 6.20
N GLY A 286 17.34 4.54 7.49
CA GLY A 286 17.14 5.52 8.56
C GLY A 286 15.74 5.51 9.20
N ALA A 287 14.72 4.95 8.54
CA ALA A 287 13.35 5.00 9.04
C ALA A 287 13.16 4.23 10.38
N MET A 288 13.96 3.18 10.59
CA MET A 288 13.89 2.29 11.76
C MET A 288 14.90 2.63 12.87
N ASP A 289 15.79 3.61 12.67
CA ASP A 289 16.93 3.86 13.57
C ASP A 289 16.50 4.17 15.01
N LEU A 290 15.44 4.98 15.19
CA LEU A 290 14.90 5.29 16.51
C LEU A 290 14.31 4.05 17.18
N ALA A 291 13.67 3.17 16.42
CA ALA A 291 13.16 1.90 16.93
C ALA A 291 14.29 0.96 17.33
N PHE A 292 15.37 0.86 16.53
CA PHE A 292 16.57 0.08 16.88
C PHE A 292 17.23 0.62 18.15
N ALA A 293 17.37 1.95 18.27
CA ALA A 293 17.92 2.57 19.47
C ALA A 293 17.07 2.29 20.71
N ARG A 294 15.74 2.38 20.60
CA ARG A 294 14.81 2.04 21.68
C ARG A 294 14.92 0.57 22.07
N ALA A 295 14.96 -0.32 21.09
CA ALA A 295 15.03 -1.76 21.27
C ALA A 295 16.32 -2.20 21.99
N ARG A 296 17.46 -1.60 21.67
CA ARG A 296 18.72 -1.81 22.41
C ARG A 296 18.60 -1.39 23.88
N ARG A 297 18.05 -0.19 24.15
CA ARG A 297 17.91 0.32 25.53
C ARG A 297 17.03 -0.55 26.39
N VAL A 298 15.94 -1.07 25.80
CA VAL A 298 14.97 -1.90 26.53
C VAL A 298 15.25 -3.38 26.36
N LYS A 299 16.32 -3.81 25.66
CA LYS A 299 16.58 -5.24 25.38
C LYS A 299 15.32 -5.95 24.87
N ALA A 300 14.75 -5.42 23.78
CA ALA A 300 13.58 -6.01 23.17
C ALA A 300 13.92 -7.33 22.47
N ASP A 301 12.91 -8.18 22.32
CA ASP A 301 12.94 -9.46 21.61
C ASP A 301 12.70 -9.24 20.10
N PHE A 302 11.89 -8.24 19.74
CA PHE A 302 11.58 -7.84 18.36
C PHE A 302 10.99 -6.42 18.31
N ILE A 303 10.83 -5.90 17.10
CA ILE A 303 10.30 -4.56 16.81
C ILE A 303 9.19 -4.68 15.77
N LEU A 304 8.09 -3.97 15.97
CA LEU A 304 7.02 -3.77 15.00
C LEU A 304 6.94 -2.29 14.61
N ALA A 305 6.75 -2.01 13.32
CA ALA A 305 6.57 -0.65 12.82
C ALA A 305 5.47 -0.61 11.77
N ASN A 306 4.54 0.34 11.91
CA ASN A 306 3.56 0.64 10.86
C ASN A 306 3.99 1.87 10.07
N ASP A 307 3.56 1.95 8.81
CA ASP A 307 3.59 3.19 8.03
C ASP A 307 2.47 4.15 8.50
N PRO A 308 2.43 5.41 8.01
CA PRO A 308 1.56 6.44 8.57
C PRO A 308 0.06 6.13 8.59
N ASP A 309 -0.46 5.42 7.60
CA ASP A 309 -1.87 4.99 7.55
C ASP A 309 -2.10 3.56 8.06
N ALA A 310 -1.04 2.93 8.57
CA ALA A 310 -0.99 1.62 9.19
C ALA A 310 -1.56 0.48 8.35
N ASP A 311 -1.42 0.59 7.02
CA ASP A 311 -1.73 -0.51 6.10
C ASP A 311 -0.52 -1.45 5.93
N ARG A 312 0.71 -1.01 6.23
CA ARG A 312 1.94 -1.83 6.19
C ARG A 312 2.45 -2.23 7.56
N LEU A 313 3.24 -3.30 7.60
CA LEU A 313 3.97 -3.74 8.80
C LEU A 313 5.43 -4.10 8.48
N ALA A 314 6.38 -3.47 9.14
CA ALA A 314 7.74 -3.98 9.24
C ALA A 314 7.95 -4.73 10.56
N VAL A 315 8.78 -5.76 10.50
CA VAL A 315 9.26 -6.52 11.64
C VAL A 315 10.78 -6.47 11.65
N ALA A 316 11.39 -6.25 12.81
CA ALA A 316 12.84 -6.40 12.95
C ALA A 316 13.18 -7.28 14.15
N VAL A 317 14.26 -8.04 13.99
CA VAL A 317 14.75 -9.03 14.95
C VAL A 317 16.22 -8.72 15.31
N PRO A 318 16.69 -9.15 16.49
CA PRO A 318 18.10 -9.06 16.83
C PRO A 318 18.96 -9.79 15.80
N ASP A 319 20.08 -9.17 15.41
CA ASP A 319 21.04 -9.76 14.49
C ASP A 319 22.45 -9.31 14.88
N ALA A 320 23.27 -10.25 15.37
CA ALA A 320 24.63 -9.96 15.81
C ALA A 320 25.59 -9.62 14.67
N ALA A 321 25.26 -9.96 13.42
CA ALA A 321 26.05 -9.61 12.25
C ALA A 321 25.72 -8.21 11.72
N ALA A 322 24.54 -7.67 12.05
CA ALA A 322 24.16 -6.32 11.67
C ALA A 322 24.92 -5.27 12.49
N ALA A 323 25.37 -4.19 11.83
CA ALA A 323 26.13 -3.11 12.48
C ALA A 323 25.38 -2.49 13.68
N ASP A 324 24.06 -2.42 13.59
CA ASP A 324 23.18 -1.89 14.63
C ASP A 324 22.70 -2.93 15.65
N GLY A 325 23.07 -4.20 15.48
CA GLY A 325 22.58 -5.33 16.29
C GLY A 325 21.14 -5.75 15.97
N TRP A 326 20.56 -5.20 14.89
CA TRP A 326 19.17 -5.41 14.47
C TRP A 326 19.08 -5.55 12.96
N ARG A 327 18.22 -6.47 12.50
CA ARG A 327 17.90 -6.65 11.09
C ARG A 327 16.40 -6.53 10.87
N ARG A 328 16.01 -5.64 9.96
CA ARG A 328 14.64 -5.60 9.43
C ARG A 328 14.43 -6.81 8.53
N LEU A 329 13.37 -7.57 8.81
CA LEU A 329 12.94 -8.65 7.93
C LEU A 329 12.37 -8.05 6.64
N THR A 330 12.66 -8.70 5.51
CA THR A 330 12.04 -8.39 4.22
C THR A 330 10.54 -8.69 4.27
N GLY A 331 9.76 -8.04 3.39
CA GLY A 331 8.33 -8.33 3.37
C GLY A 331 8.00 -9.76 2.98
N ASN A 332 8.88 -10.41 2.21
CA ASN A 332 8.81 -11.83 1.89
C ASN A 332 9.04 -12.73 3.13
N GLU A 333 10.02 -12.44 3.98
CA GLU A 333 10.25 -13.20 5.21
C GLU A 333 9.05 -13.09 6.17
N VAL A 334 8.53 -11.88 6.39
CA VAL A 334 7.32 -11.67 7.21
C VAL A 334 6.10 -12.34 6.57
N GLY A 335 5.98 -12.28 5.24
CA GLY A 335 4.94 -12.95 4.48
C GLY A 335 4.98 -14.47 4.62
N LEU A 336 6.17 -15.08 4.65
CA LEU A 336 6.34 -16.52 4.89
C LEU A 336 5.96 -16.92 6.32
N LEU A 337 6.36 -16.14 7.33
CA LEU A 337 5.95 -16.35 8.72
C LEU A 337 4.44 -16.37 8.87
N LEU A 338 3.77 -15.33 8.37
CA LEU A 338 2.33 -15.17 8.46
C LEU A 338 1.59 -16.20 7.59
N GLY A 339 2.10 -16.48 6.39
CA GLY A 339 1.53 -17.45 5.46
C GLY A 339 1.61 -18.88 5.99
N ALA A 340 2.73 -19.28 6.61
CA ALA A 340 2.86 -20.58 7.24
C ALA A 340 1.92 -20.74 8.44
N ARG A 341 1.75 -19.69 9.26
CA ARG A 341 0.74 -19.65 10.32
C ARG A 341 -0.67 -19.89 9.77
N ALA A 342 -1.05 -19.13 8.74
CA ALA A 342 -2.37 -19.23 8.13
C ALA A 342 -2.59 -20.62 7.50
N ALA A 343 -1.57 -21.16 6.82
CA ALA A 343 -1.64 -22.48 6.20
C ALA A 343 -1.85 -23.60 7.22
N ARG A 344 -1.12 -23.56 8.35
CA ARG A 344 -1.32 -24.51 9.47
C ARG A 344 -2.75 -24.44 10.02
N ALA A 345 -3.31 -23.25 10.16
CA ALA A 345 -4.66 -23.06 10.66
C ALA A 345 -5.75 -23.52 9.67
N ALA A 346 -5.49 -23.40 8.37
CA ALA A 346 -6.43 -23.77 7.30
C ALA A 346 -6.27 -25.22 6.82
N ALA A 347 -5.29 -25.98 7.30
CA ALA A 347 -5.01 -27.32 6.84
C ALA A 347 -6.26 -28.22 6.89
N GLY A 348 -6.56 -28.89 5.77
CA GLY A 348 -7.76 -29.72 5.62
C GLY A 348 -9.06 -28.97 5.34
N THR A 349 -9.04 -27.63 5.21
CA THR A 349 -10.21 -26.83 4.81
C THR A 349 -10.34 -26.83 3.29
N PRO A 350 -11.42 -27.40 2.71
CA PRO A 350 -11.58 -27.47 1.26
C PRO A 350 -11.65 -26.09 0.61
N GLY A 351 -10.84 -25.89 -0.44
CA GLY A 351 -10.81 -24.64 -1.22
C GLY A 351 -10.15 -23.45 -0.52
N ALA A 352 -9.54 -23.63 0.66
CA ALA A 352 -8.74 -22.59 1.28
C ALA A 352 -7.47 -22.32 0.45
N SER A 353 -7.12 -21.04 0.29
CA SER A 353 -6.02 -20.64 -0.57
C SER A 353 -5.11 -19.58 0.04
N LEU A 354 -3.88 -19.55 -0.45
CA LEU A 354 -2.90 -18.49 -0.19
C LEU A 354 -2.68 -17.68 -1.47
N ALA A 355 -2.46 -16.37 -1.35
CA ALA A 355 -2.19 -15.52 -2.52
C ALA A 355 -1.04 -14.54 -2.29
N CYS A 356 -0.33 -14.18 -3.35
CA CYS A 356 0.64 -13.08 -3.29
C CYS A 356 0.72 -12.32 -4.62
N SER A 357 1.39 -11.17 -4.62
CA SER A 357 1.78 -10.53 -5.88
C SER A 357 2.78 -11.43 -6.63
N LEU A 358 2.78 -11.33 -7.95
CA LEU A 358 3.70 -12.03 -8.84
C LEU A 358 5.18 -11.75 -8.50
N VAL A 359 5.45 -10.58 -7.94
CA VAL A 359 6.79 -10.10 -7.57
C VAL A 359 7.16 -10.39 -6.11
N SER A 360 6.26 -11.03 -5.36
CA SER A 360 6.55 -11.59 -4.04
C SER A 360 7.22 -12.95 -4.14
N SER A 361 7.88 -13.38 -3.06
CA SER A 361 8.60 -14.65 -3.03
C SER A 361 7.71 -15.84 -3.41
N PRO A 362 8.19 -16.77 -4.27
CA PRO A 362 7.46 -17.99 -4.60
C PRO A 362 7.35 -18.96 -3.43
N GLY A 363 8.03 -18.70 -2.30
CA GLY A 363 8.01 -19.57 -1.13
C GLY A 363 6.60 -19.79 -0.56
N LEU A 364 5.67 -18.83 -0.70
CA LEU A 364 4.29 -19.03 -0.27
C LEU A 364 3.59 -20.15 -1.05
N GLY A 365 3.92 -20.32 -2.33
CA GLY A 365 3.43 -21.44 -3.13
C GLY A 365 3.93 -22.80 -2.63
N ALA A 366 5.17 -22.86 -2.13
CA ALA A 366 5.70 -24.07 -1.50
C ALA A 366 4.99 -24.39 -0.17
N VAL A 367 4.68 -23.36 0.62
CA VAL A 367 3.85 -23.49 1.84
C VAL A 367 2.46 -24.04 1.51
N ALA A 368 1.77 -23.44 0.53
CA ALA A 368 0.45 -23.88 0.10
C ALA A 368 0.45 -25.35 -0.36
N ALA A 369 1.40 -25.72 -1.23
CA ALA A 369 1.53 -27.08 -1.73
C ALA A 369 1.76 -28.11 -0.61
N HIS A 370 2.58 -27.77 0.39
CA HIS A 370 2.84 -28.65 1.53
C HIS A 370 1.58 -28.93 2.36
N HIS A 371 0.71 -27.93 2.54
CA HIS A 371 -0.54 -28.06 3.32
C HIS A 371 -1.75 -28.49 2.47
N GLY A 372 -1.56 -28.73 1.17
CA GLY A 372 -2.64 -29.09 0.25
C GLY A 372 -3.65 -27.96 0.00
N LEU A 373 -3.18 -26.71 0.05
CA LEU A 373 -3.99 -25.51 -0.19
C LEU A 373 -3.83 -25.03 -1.64
N ASP A 374 -4.84 -24.31 -2.12
CA ASP A 374 -4.74 -23.63 -3.42
C ASP A 374 -3.78 -22.43 -3.32
N PHE A 375 -3.17 -22.06 -4.44
CA PHE A 375 -2.23 -20.93 -4.51
C PHE A 375 -2.51 -20.03 -5.70
N HIS A 376 -2.55 -18.73 -5.47
CA HIS A 376 -2.83 -17.72 -6.49
C HIS A 376 -1.71 -16.66 -6.56
N GLU A 377 -0.99 -16.63 -7.67
CA GLU A 377 -0.17 -15.47 -8.04
C GLU A 377 -1.06 -14.42 -8.73
N THR A 378 -0.94 -13.17 -8.31
CA THR A 378 -1.75 -12.06 -8.84
C THR A 378 -0.86 -10.91 -9.32
N LEU A 379 -1.42 -9.93 -10.03
CA LEU A 379 -0.67 -8.69 -10.33
C LEU A 379 -0.41 -7.90 -9.03
N THR A 380 0.60 -7.04 -9.03
CA THR A 380 0.86 -6.11 -7.91
C THR A 380 -0.38 -5.26 -7.60
N GLY A 381 -0.75 -5.23 -6.33
CA GLY A 381 -1.83 -4.47 -5.70
C GLY A 381 -2.85 -5.38 -5.00
N PHE A 382 -3.16 -5.05 -3.73
CA PHE A 382 -4.17 -5.77 -2.93
C PHE A 382 -5.57 -5.85 -3.53
N LYS A 383 -5.90 -4.98 -4.50
CA LYS A 383 -7.11 -5.10 -5.31
C LYS A 383 -7.21 -6.47 -6.00
N TRP A 384 -6.09 -7.09 -6.38
CA TRP A 384 -6.09 -8.42 -6.98
C TRP A 384 -6.00 -9.52 -5.94
N ILE A 385 -5.10 -9.37 -4.96
CA ILE A 385 -4.86 -10.36 -3.91
C ILE A 385 -6.13 -10.63 -3.10
N SER A 386 -6.80 -9.57 -2.63
CA SER A 386 -8.01 -9.69 -1.80
C SER A 386 -9.18 -10.40 -2.50
N ARG A 387 -9.14 -10.53 -3.83
CA ARG A 387 -10.16 -11.21 -4.67
C ARG A 387 -9.80 -12.66 -4.99
N ALA A 388 -8.65 -13.17 -4.54
CA ALA A 388 -8.29 -14.56 -4.77
C ALA A 388 -9.35 -15.50 -4.16
N PRO A 389 -9.85 -16.50 -4.92
CA PRO A 389 -10.86 -17.43 -4.44
C PRO A 389 -10.38 -18.18 -3.19
N GLY A 390 -11.23 -18.28 -2.16
CA GLY A 390 -10.92 -19.06 -0.96
C GLY A 390 -9.78 -18.50 -0.09
N ILE A 391 -9.34 -17.26 -0.33
CA ILE A 391 -8.18 -16.70 0.35
C ILE A 391 -8.33 -16.69 1.88
N VAL A 392 -7.35 -17.27 2.56
CA VAL A 392 -7.18 -17.19 4.01
C VAL A 392 -6.01 -16.28 4.41
N PHE A 393 -5.05 -16.08 3.50
CA PHE A 393 -3.95 -15.14 3.67
C PHE A 393 -3.43 -14.64 2.33
N GLY A 394 -3.10 -13.35 2.28
CA GLY A 394 -2.50 -12.70 1.13
C GLY A 394 -1.36 -11.76 1.51
N PHE A 395 -0.32 -11.64 0.67
CA PHE A 395 0.72 -10.63 0.93
C PHE A 395 1.37 -10.04 -0.33
N GLU A 396 2.00 -8.88 -0.14
CA GLU A 396 2.94 -8.26 -1.07
C GLU A 396 4.29 -8.05 -0.39
N GLU A 397 5.37 -8.20 -1.16
CA GLU A 397 6.75 -8.02 -0.72
C GLU A 397 7.02 -6.61 -0.16
N ALA A 398 6.23 -5.62 -0.59
CA ALA A 398 6.26 -4.25 -0.11
C ALA A 398 5.53 -4.05 1.24
N LEU A 399 5.75 -4.98 2.18
CA LEU A 399 5.24 -4.96 3.57
C LEU A 399 3.71 -4.96 3.74
N GLY A 400 2.97 -5.46 2.76
CA GLY A 400 1.50 -5.53 2.82
C GLY A 400 1.01 -6.93 3.14
N TYR A 401 0.10 -7.07 4.11
CA TYR A 401 -0.44 -8.37 4.53
C TYR A 401 -1.94 -8.31 4.77
N LEU A 402 -2.65 -9.34 4.31
CA LEU A 402 -4.05 -9.58 4.64
C LEU A 402 -4.15 -10.90 5.40
N VAL A 403 -4.28 -10.79 6.72
CA VAL A 403 -4.36 -11.94 7.64
C VAL A 403 -5.79 -12.29 8.07
N ASN A 404 -6.74 -11.41 7.81
CA ASN A 404 -8.16 -11.57 8.18
C ASN A 404 -9.08 -11.14 7.01
N PRO A 405 -9.09 -11.92 5.89
CA PRO A 405 -9.83 -11.60 4.67
C PRO A 405 -11.36 -11.56 4.83
N GLU A 406 -11.90 -12.12 5.92
CA GLU A 406 -13.34 -12.04 6.22
C GLU A 406 -13.74 -10.64 6.72
N SER A 407 -12.84 -9.99 7.45
CA SER A 407 -13.09 -8.68 8.07
C SER A 407 -12.63 -7.52 7.18
N VAL A 408 -11.53 -7.69 6.43
CA VAL A 408 -10.90 -6.63 5.64
C VAL A 408 -10.54 -7.16 4.25
N ARG A 409 -10.69 -6.35 3.19
CA ARG A 409 -10.29 -6.70 1.80
C ARG A 409 -9.20 -5.76 1.25
N ASP A 410 -8.25 -5.42 2.10
CA ASP A 410 -7.03 -4.66 1.79
C ASP A 410 -5.93 -5.09 2.79
N LYS A 411 -4.74 -4.50 2.67
CA LYS A 411 -3.69 -4.65 3.66
C LYS A 411 -4.18 -4.19 5.03
N ASP A 412 -3.77 -4.93 6.03
CA ASP A 412 -4.01 -4.61 7.42
C ASP A 412 -2.73 -4.86 8.24
N GLY A 413 -1.90 -3.82 8.32
CA GLY A 413 -0.67 -3.82 9.10
C GLY A 413 -0.90 -3.97 10.61
N ILE A 414 -2.09 -3.64 11.11
CA ILE A 414 -2.45 -3.77 12.53
C ILE A 414 -2.81 -5.23 12.84
N SER A 415 -3.67 -5.85 12.03
CA SER A 415 -3.99 -7.28 12.18
C SER A 415 -2.75 -8.15 11.96
N ALA A 416 -1.89 -7.79 11.00
CA ALA A 416 -0.60 -8.44 10.82
C ALA A 416 0.29 -8.32 12.07
N ALA A 417 0.30 -7.17 12.76
CA ALA A 417 1.07 -6.99 13.99
C ALA A 417 0.61 -7.96 15.08
N VAL A 418 -0.70 -8.14 15.24
CA VAL A 418 -1.29 -9.11 16.18
C VAL A 418 -0.90 -10.54 15.81
N ALA A 419 -0.94 -10.91 14.52
CA ALA A 419 -0.51 -12.23 14.08
C ALA A 419 0.99 -12.49 14.35
N ILE A 420 1.86 -11.48 14.20
CA ILE A 420 3.27 -11.56 14.59
C ILE A 420 3.44 -11.67 16.11
N LEU A 421 2.64 -10.98 16.92
CA LEU A 421 2.65 -11.15 18.38
C LEU A 421 2.34 -12.60 18.78
N GLY A 422 1.40 -13.25 18.07
CA GLY A 422 1.11 -14.67 18.26
C GLY A 422 2.30 -15.59 17.93
N LEU A 423 3.00 -15.32 16.82
CA LEU A 423 4.21 -16.07 16.45
C LEU A 423 5.38 -15.82 17.41
N ALA A 424 5.54 -14.59 17.90
CA ALA A 424 6.55 -14.26 18.88
C ALA A 424 6.28 -14.95 20.23
N ALA A 425 5.01 -15.05 20.63
CA ALA A 425 4.62 -15.80 21.82
C ALA A 425 4.89 -17.31 21.65
N GLU A 426 4.59 -17.88 20.49
CA GLU A 426 4.93 -19.28 20.15
C GLU A 426 6.44 -19.52 20.23
N ALA A 427 7.24 -18.66 19.60
CA ALA A 427 8.70 -18.75 19.62
C ALA A 427 9.23 -18.72 21.07
N ARG A 428 8.73 -17.77 21.87
CA ARG A 428 9.13 -17.61 23.27
C ARG A 428 8.80 -18.83 24.13
N ASP A 429 7.61 -19.43 23.96
CA ASP A 429 7.22 -20.64 24.70
C ASP A 429 8.16 -21.82 24.39
N ARG A 430 8.64 -21.87 23.15
CA ARG A 430 9.60 -22.86 22.66
C ARG A 430 11.06 -22.54 23.00
N GLY A 431 11.33 -21.36 23.59
CA GLY A 431 12.69 -20.90 23.87
C GLY A 431 13.50 -20.51 22.63
N VAL A 432 12.82 -20.18 21.53
CA VAL A 432 13.42 -19.76 20.25
C VAL A 432 12.98 -18.34 19.87
N THR A 433 13.51 -17.80 18.79
CA THR A 433 13.23 -16.44 18.29
C THR A 433 12.41 -16.48 16.99
N LEU A 434 11.91 -15.31 16.55
CA LEU A 434 11.29 -15.19 15.23
C LEU A 434 12.26 -15.52 14.08
N ALA A 435 13.57 -15.31 14.28
CA ALA A 435 14.59 -15.69 13.31
C ALA A 435 14.73 -17.21 13.22
N ASP A 436 14.71 -17.92 14.35
CA ASP A 436 14.74 -19.38 14.37
C ASP A 436 13.48 -19.96 13.69
N LEU A 437 12.30 -19.35 13.90
CA LEU A 437 11.10 -19.75 13.17
C LEU A 437 11.28 -19.60 11.65
N LEU A 438 11.92 -18.53 11.17
CA LEU A 438 12.21 -18.37 9.74
C LEU A 438 13.13 -19.46 9.21
N ASP A 439 14.16 -19.83 9.97
CA ASP A 439 15.10 -20.89 9.58
C ASP A 439 14.37 -22.24 9.49
N GLU A 440 13.48 -22.56 10.45
CA GLU A 440 12.64 -23.76 10.41
C GLU A 440 11.69 -23.80 9.20
N LEU A 441 11.15 -22.64 8.78
CA LEU A 441 10.38 -22.56 7.55
C LEU A 441 11.25 -22.86 6.33
N GLY A 442 12.51 -22.40 6.35
CA GLY A 442 13.51 -22.72 5.33
C GLY A 442 13.76 -24.23 5.22
N ASP A 443 13.96 -24.90 6.35
CA ASP A 443 14.18 -26.36 6.40
C ASP A 443 12.95 -27.14 5.90
N THR A 444 11.75 -26.64 6.18
CA THR A 444 10.48 -27.32 5.87
C THR A 444 10.01 -27.11 4.43
N TYR A 445 10.09 -25.87 3.94
CA TYR A 445 9.50 -25.45 2.66
C TYR A 445 10.55 -25.14 1.59
N GLY A 446 11.81 -25.01 1.97
CA GLY A 446 12.94 -24.59 1.16
C GLY A 446 13.42 -23.19 1.53
N HIS A 447 14.71 -22.93 1.33
CA HIS A 447 15.30 -21.61 1.59
C HIS A 447 15.11 -20.70 0.37
N PHE A 448 14.38 -19.60 0.58
CA PHE A 448 14.13 -18.59 -0.43
C PHE A 448 14.80 -17.28 -0.04
N ALA A 449 15.37 -16.59 -1.02
CA ALA A 449 15.81 -15.22 -0.88
C ALA A 449 15.30 -14.42 -2.08
N SER A 450 15.05 -13.13 -1.86
CA SER A 450 14.64 -12.22 -2.91
C SER A 450 15.49 -10.96 -2.91
N GLY A 451 15.69 -10.38 -4.08
CA GLY A 451 16.41 -9.14 -4.30
C GLY A 451 15.71 -8.26 -5.32
N GLN A 452 16.17 -7.02 -5.45
CA GLN A 452 15.58 -6.07 -6.38
C GLN A 452 16.65 -5.14 -6.96
N VAL A 453 16.66 -5.02 -8.29
CA VAL A 453 17.38 -3.98 -9.01
C VAL A 453 16.37 -2.93 -9.47
N SER A 454 16.61 -1.66 -9.14
CA SER A 454 15.81 -0.55 -9.64
C SER A 454 16.69 0.41 -10.41
N VAL A 455 16.32 0.69 -11.67
CA VAL A 455 17.01 1.66 -12.52
C VAL A 455 16.10 2.87 -12.68
N ARG A 456 16.53 4.02 -12.13
CA ARG A 456 15.84 5.30 -12.34
C ARG A 456 16.37 5.93 -13.62
N VAL A 457 15.46 6.41 -14.46
CA VAL A 457 15.79 7.08 -15.72
C VAL A 457 15.24 8.50 -15.72
N GLU A 458 15.88 9.40 -16.46
CA GLU A 458 15.35 10.73 -16.75
C GLU A 458 14.43 10.71 -17.96
N ASP A 459 14.79 9.93 -18.99
CA ASP A 459 13.99 9.72 -20.19
C ASP A 459 13.19 8.40 -20.09
N LEU A 460 11.86 8.51 -20.06
CA LEU A 460 10.94 7.37 -20.01
C LEU A 460 11.05 6.46 -21.25
N ALA A 461 11.52 6.98 -22.39
CA ALA A 461 11.71 6.16 -23.59
C ALA A 461 12.73 5.04 -23.37
N VAL A 462 13.70 5.23 -22.48
CA VAL A 462 14.70 4.21 -22.11
C VAL A 462 14.01 2.96 -21.55
N ILE A 463 13.01 3.11 -20.69
CA ILE A 463 12.23 1.98 -20.14
C ILE A 463 11.56 1.21 -21.27
N GLY A 464 10.91 1.93 -22.19
CA GLY A 464 10.24 1.32 -23.34
C GLY A 464 11.20 0.55 -24.25
N ASN A 465 12.36 1.13 -24.53
CA ASN A 465 13.41 0.51 -25.34
C ASN A 465 13.97 -0.76 -24.70
N VAL A 466 14.31 -0.71 -23.40
CA VAL A 466 14.83 -1.86 -22.66
C VAL A 466 13.78 -2.99 -22.59
N MET A 467 12.52 -2.68 -22.26
CA MET A 467 11.44 -3.67 -22.24
C MET A 467 11.22 -4.30 -23.62
N LEU A 468 11.24 -3.50 -24.69
CA LEU A 468 11.12 -4.01 -26.05
C LEU A 468 12.31 -4.90 -26.44
N ALA A 469 13.53 -4.53 -26.06
CA ALA A 469 14.73 -5.31 -26.33
C ALA A 469 14.69 -6.66 -25.63
N LEU A 470 14.37 -6.67 -24.33
CA LEU A 470 14.23 -7.88 -23.51
C LEU A 470 13.11 -8.81 -24.00
N ARG A 471 12.03 -8.25 -24.57
CA ARG A 471 10.92 -8.98 -25.16
C ARG A 471 11.25 -9.59 -26.52
N THR A 472 11.93 -8.84 -27.39
CA THR A 472 12.21 -9.25 -28.78
C THR A 472 13.42 -10.17 -28.90
N ILE A 473 14.42 -9.98 -28.03
CA ILE A 473 15.64 -10.78 -27.98
C ILE A 473 15.84 -11.23 -26.53
N PRO A 474 15.02 -12.19 -26.04
CA PRO A 474 15.12 -12.65 -24.66
C PRO A 474 16.50 -13.25 -24.38
N PRO A 475 17.11 -12.94 -23.23
CA PRO A 475 18.37 -13.55 -22.85
C PRO A 475 18.23 -15.07 -22.75
N THR A 476 19.28 -15.80 -23.08
CA THR A 476 19.35 -17.26 -22.87
C THR A 476 19.99 -17.60 -21.53
N HIS A 477 20.71 -16.66 -20.92
CA HIS A 477 21.40 -16.81 -19.64
C HIS A 477 21.39 -15.50 -18.84
N ILE A 478 21.41 -15.59 -17.51
CA ILE A 478 21.66 -14.49 -16.57
C ILE A 478 22.63 -15.00 -15.51
N ALA A 479 23.73 -14.28 -15.25
CA ALA A 479 24.77 -14.70 -14.30
C ALA A 479 25.21 -16.18 -14.49
N GLY A 480 25.41 -16.58 -15.75
CA GLY A 480 25.80 -17.95 -16.13
C GLY A 480 24.70 -19.03 -16.03
N ARG A 481 23.51 -18.70 -15.54
CA ARG A 481 22.38 -19.63 -15.40
C ARG A 481 21.48 -19.61 -16.63
N SER A 482 21.18 -20.78 -17.19
CA SER A 482 20.30 -20.89 -18.36
C SER A 482 18.85 -20.57 -18.03
N ILE A 483 18.20 -19.81 -18.91
CA ILE A 483 16.78 -19.52 -18.87
C ILE A 483 16.03 -20.69 -19.50
N THR A 484 15.08 -21.26 -18.76
CA THR A 484 14.22 -22.37 -19.19
C THR A 484 12.89 -21.89 -19.73
N SER A 485 12.45 -20.69 -19.35
CA SER A 485 11.23 -20.07 -19.84
C SER A 485 11.35 -18.54 -19.84
N ALA A 486 10.91 -17.90 -20.92
CA ALA A 486 10.77 -16.47 -21.06
C ALA A 486 9.30 -16.15 -21.40
N GLU A 487 8.59 -15.57 -20.45
CA GLU A 487 7.15 -15.33 -20.53
C GLU A 487 6.88 -13.82 -20.65
N ASP A 488 6.07 -13.43 -21.64
CA ASP A 488 5.57 -12.06 -21.78
C ASP A 488 4.10 -11.99 -21.34
N LEU A 489 3.86 -11.32 -20.22
CA LEU A 489 2.53 -11.27 -19.61
C LEU A 489 1.59 -10.25 -20.28
N LEU A 490 2.05 -9.52 -21.31
CA LEU A 490 1.14 -8.83 -22.22
C LEU A 490 0.26 -9.81 -23.01
N HIS A 491 0.73 -11.05 -23.18
CA HIS A 491 0.06 -12.12 -23.90
C HIS A 491 -0.35 -13.28 -22.98
N ALA A 492 -0.55 -12.98 -21.70
CA ALA A 492 -0.98 -13.96 -20.71
C ALA A 492 -2.33 -14.60 -21.10
N ALA A 493 -2.49 -15.88 -20.78
CA ALA A 493 -3.74 -16.59 -21.03
C ALA A 493 -4.88 -15.99 -20.17
N PRO A 494 -6.16 -16.11 -20.60
CA PRO A 494 -7.28 -15.68 -19.78
C PRO A 494 -7.23 -16.27 -18.37
N GLY A 495 -7.40 -15.42 -17.36
CA GLY A 495 -7.32 -15.80 -15.94
C GLY A 495 -5.92 -15.80 -15.33
N GLN A 496 -4.86 -15.52 -16.12
CA GLN A 496 -3.51 -15.29 -15.59
C GLN A 496 -3.23 -13.80 -15.38
N PRO A 497 -2.29 -13.44 -14.47
CA PRO A 497 -1.84 -12.06 -14.32
C PRO A 497 -1.33 -11.50 -15.66
N SER A 498 -1.97 -10.44 -16.16
CA SER A 498 -1.60 -9.79 -17.41
C SER A 498 -1.15 -8.35 -17.18
N GLY A 499 -0.04 -7.96 -17.80
CA GLY A 499 0.52 -6.61 -17.69
C GLY A 499 1.85 -6.49 -18.42
N ASP A 500 2.41 -5.28 -18.47
CA ASP A 500 3.74 -5.04 -19.04
C ASP A 500 4.84 -5.59 -18.13
N VAL A 501 4.97 -6.91 -18.15
CA VAL A 501 5.83 -7.70 -17.25
C VAL A 501 6.45 -8.83 -18.06
N LEU A 502 7.77 -8.97 -17.95
CA LEU A 502 8.53 -10.10 -18.47
C LEU A 502 8.94 -11.00 -17.30
N ARG A 503 8.73 -12.31 -17.42
CA ARG A 503 9.13 -13.30 -16.41
C ARG A 503 10.08 -14.32 -17.02
N TYR A 504 11.29 -14.38 -16.49
CA TYR A 504 12.30 -15.36 -16.85
C TYR A 504 12.43 -16.40 -15.73
N ARG A 505 12.26 -17.68 -16.06
CA ARG A 505 12.51 -18.80 -15.15
C ARG A 505 13.85 -19.43 -15.49
N LEU A 506 14.63 -19.72 -14.47
CA LEU A 506 15.99 -20.26 -14.60
C LEU A 506 15.99 -21.74 -14.22
N GLY A 507 16.97 -22.49 -14.71
CA GLY A 507 17.02 -23.95 -14.56
C GLY A 507 17.19 -24.49 -13.14
N ASP A 508 17.63 -23.64 -12.21
CA ASP A 508 17.86 -23.95 -10.79
C ASP A 508 16.69 -23.56 -9.87
N GLY A 509 15.54 -23.16 -10.45
CA GLY A 509 14.37 -22.72 -9.70
C GLY A 509 14.40 -21.23 -9.33
N CYS A 510 15.45 -20.49 -9.70
CA CYS A 510 15.45 -19.03 -9.62
C CYS A 510 14.53 -18.42 -10.68
N ARG A 511 14.11 -17.16 -10.45
CA ARG A 511 13.39 -16.37 -11.45
C ARG A 511 13.75 -14.90 -11.39
N VAL A 512 13.60 -14.24 -12.54
CA VAL A 512 13.79 -12.80 -12.72
C VAL A 512 12.54 -12.23 -13.35
N ILE A 513 11.98 -11.17 -12.77
CA ILE A 513 10.77 -10.50 -13.25
C ILE A 513 11.09 -9.03 -13.52
N VAL A 514 10.85 -8.57 -14.74
CA VAL A 514 11.12 -7.20 -15.17
C VAL A 514 9.81 -6.49 -15.44
N ARG A 515 9.63 -5.30 -14.86
CA ARG A 515 8.45 -4.46 -15.12
C ARG A 515 8.75 -2.96 -14.99
N PRO A 516 8.06 -2.10 -15.75
CA PRO A 516 8.02 -0.66 -15.47
C PRO A 516 7.36 -0.38 -14.11
N SER A 517 7.85 0.64 -13.43
CA SER A 517 7.16 1.22 -12.28
C SER A 517 5.93 2.00 -12.77
N GLY A 518 4.79 1.83 -12.10
CA GLY A 518 3.55 2.54 -12.47
C GLY A 518 3.45 3.95 -11.88
N THR A 519 4.33 4.31 -10.94
CA THR A 519 4.24 5.55 -10.15
C THR A 519 5.52 6.38 -10.18
N GLU A 520 6.60 5.87 -10.76
CA GLU A 520 7.91 6.52 -10.80
C GLU A 520 8.60 6.24 -12.14
N PRO A 521 9.50 7.11 -12.63
CA PRO A 521 10.30 6.86 -13.83
C PRO A 521 11.42 5.83 -13.55
N LYS A 522 11.02 4.59 -13.25
CA LYS A 522 11.93 3.49 -12.89
C LYS A 522 11.56 2.20 -13.61
N LEU A 523 12.57 1.44 -14.04
CA LEU A 523 12.44 0.01 -14.34
C LEU A 523 12.77 -0.78 -13.07
N LYS A 524 11.92 -1.75 -12.72
CA LYS A 524 12.13 -2.63 -11.56
C LYS A 524 12.36 -4.06 -12.04
N VAL A 525 13.40 -4.68 -11.49
CA VAL A 525 13.71 -6.10 -11.67
C VAL A 525 13.68 -6.78 -10.32
N TYR A 526 12.83 -7.79 -10.19
CA TYR A 526 12.67 -8.61 -9.00
C TYR A 526 13.35 -9.95 -9.23
N ILE A 527 14.09 -10.42 -8.24
CA ILE A 527 14.91 -11.63 -8.33
C ILE A 527 14.49 -12.52 -7.17
N ASP A 528 14.19 -13.77 -7.46
CA ASP A 528 13.96 -14.79 -6.45
C ASP A 528 14.92 -15.95 -6.68
N ALA A 529 15.54 -16.42 -5.61
CA ALA A 529 16.36 -17.62 -5.61
C ALA A 529 15.84 -18.63 -4.59
N ARG A 530 16.01 -19.91 -4.93
CA ARG A 530 15.80 -21.05 -4.02
C ARG A 530 17.09 -21.85 -3.92
N ALA A 531 17.47 -22.25 -2.72
CA ALA A 531 18.66 -23.06 -2.49
C ALA A 531 18.47 -24.08 -1.36
N GLU A 532 19.50 -24.89 -1.11
CA GLU A 532 19.58 -25.84 0.00
C GLU A 532 19.90 -25.17 1.35
N SER A 533 20.26 -23.89 1.36
CA SER A 533 20.52 -23.13 2.58
C SER A 533 20.16 -21.65 2.42
N SER A 534 19.92 -20.99 3.56
CA SER A 534 19.65 -19.54 3.65
C SER A 534 20.78 -18.71 3.02
N ASP A 535 22.04 -19.07 3.31
CA ASP A 535 23.22 -18.42 2.72
C ASP A 535 23.34 -18.67 1.21
N GLY A 536 23.06 -19.90 0.76
CA GLY A 536 23.08 -20.24 -0.66
C GLY A 536 22.05 -19.44 -1.46
N ALA A 537 20.84 -19.27 -0.91
CA ALA A 537 19.80 -18.49 -1.55
C ALA A 537 20.19 -17.00 -1.65
N ARG A 538 20.75 -16.42 -0.57
CA ARG A 538 21.26 -15.04 -0.58
C ARG A 538 22.40 -14.84 -1.58
N ALA A 539 23.34 -15.78 -1.65
CA ALA A 539 24.45 -15.72 -2.60
C ALA A 539 23.94 -15.76 -4.05
N ALA A 540 22.99 -16.65 -4.34
CA ALA A 540 22.38 -16.72 -5.67
C ALA A 540 21.65 -15.42 -6.07
N VAL A 541 20.95 -14.77 -5.13
CA VAL A 541 20.37 -13.44 -5.37
C VAL A 541 21.45 -12.41 -5.71
N ALA A 542 22.53 -12.34 -4.93
CA ALA A 542 23.60 -11.37 -5.16
C ALA A 542 24.28 -11.56 -6.53
N GLU A 543 24.52 -12.81 -6.95
CA GLU A 543 25.05 -13.13 -8.29
C GLU A 543 24.08 -12.72 -9.40
N LEU A 544 22.78 -13.01 -9.23
CA LEU A 544 21.74 -12.63 -10.19
C LEU A 544 21.56 -11.11 -10.25
N GLU A 545 21.67 -10.39 -9.14
CA GLU A 545 21.65 -8.92 -9.13
C GLU A 545 22.78 -8.33 -9.96
N ALA A 546 24.00 -8.86 -9.82
CA ALA A 546 25.13 -8.45 -10.65
C ALA A 546 24.87 -8.75 -12.13
N GLY A 547 24.47 -9.98 -12.47
CA GLY A 547 24.18 -10.36 -13.86
C GLY A 547 23.00 -9.62 -14.48
N VAL A 548 22.00 -9.22 -13.68
CA VAL A 548 20.90 -8.36 -14.13
C VAL A 548 21.40 -6.96 -14.43
N ARG A 549 22.30 -6.39 -13.62
CA ARG A 549 22.88 -5.07 -13.91
C ARG A 549 23.66 -5.09 -15.23
N ASP A 550 24.51 -6.10 -15.41
CA ASP A 550 25.25 -6.29 -16.67
C ASP A 550 24.28 -6.42 -17.86
N LEU A 551 23.22 -7.22 -17.71
CA LEU A 551 22.20 -7.37 -18.75
C LEU A 551 21.46 -6.06 -19.04
N LEU A 552 21.13 -5.25 -18.04
CA LEU A 552 20.43 -3.98 -18.27
C LEU A 552 21.36 -2.96 -18.94
N ASP A 553 22.64 -2.92 -18.58
CA ASP A 553 23.65 -2.05 -19.18
C ASP A 553 23.92 -2.42 -20.65
N GLU A 554 23.82 -3.70 -21.02
CA GLU A 554 23.90 -4.16 -22.43
C GLU A 554 22.68 -3.77 -23.29
N ARG A 555 21.54 -3.49 -22.66
CA ARG A 555 20.22 -3.33 -23.33
C ARG A 555 19.68 -1.91 -23.29
N SER A 556 20.28 -1.04 -22.48
CA SER A 556 20.01 0.39 -22.42
C SER A 556 20.82 1.13 -23.49
#